data_AF-A0A966V089-F1
#
_entry.id   AF-A0A966V089-F1
#
_cell.length_a   1.000
_cell.length_b   1.000
_cell.length_c   1.000
_cell.angle_alpha   90.00
_cell.angle_beta   90.00
_cell.angle_gamma   90.00
#
_symmetry.space_group_name_H-M   'P 1'
#
loop_
_entity.id
_entity.type
_entity.pdbx_description
1 polymer ?
#
loop_
_entity_poly.entity_id
_entity_poly.type
_entity_poly.pdbx_seq_one_letter_code
_entity_poly.pdbx_strand_id
1 'polypeptide(L)' 'IRYVSPKVRQSSGGKPFAMLVRGEDRRGNFTLTERPQGDDGMAGEGFHGELLQRVHQAIAAASSSQPARRKPID' A
#
# COMPACT_ATOMS: atom_id res chain seq x y z
N ILE A 1 -13.00 2.57 -5.75
CA ILE A 1 -11.91 1.84 -6.46
C ILE A 1 -11.15 2.84 -7.32
N ARG A 2 -9.81 2.81 -7.34
CA ARG A 2 -8.98 3.68 -8.20
C ARG A 2 -8.19 2.81 -9.18
N TYR A 3 -8.20 3.16 -10.46
CA TYR A 3 -7.39 2.52 -11.49
C TYR A 3 -6.20 3.41 -11.85
N VAL A 4 -5.02 2.83 -11.98
CA VAL A 4 -3.78 3.54 -12.30
C VAL A 4 -2.96 2.76 -13.33
N SER A 5 -2.16 3.47 -14.12
CA SER A 5 -1.22 2.84 -15.06
C SER A 5 -0.03 2.22 -14.30
N PRO A 6 0.56 1.11 -14.78
CA PRO A 6 1.81 0.57 -14.23
C PRO A 6 2.99 1.55 -14.26
N LYS A 7 2.91 2.62 -15.08
CA LYS A 7 3.91 3.69 -15.14
C LYS A 7 3.87 4.63 -13.92
N VAL A 8 2.79 4.62 -13.13
CA VAL A 8 2.69 5.45 -11.93
C VAL A 8 3.68 4.96 -10.89
N ARG A 9 4.36 5.90 -10.23
CA ARG A 9 5.32 5.64 -9.15
C ARG A 9 4.94 6.48 -7.94
N GLN A 10 4.96 5.87 -6.76
CA GLN A 10 4.81 6.59 -5.50
C GLN A 10 6.11 7.30 -5.15
N SER A 11 6.04 8.59 -4.81
CA SER A 11 7.21 9.44 -4.56
C SER A 11 7.88 9.20 -3.21
N SER A 12 7.15 8.69 -2.22
CA SER A 12 7.64 8.46 -0.86
C SER A 12 7.04 7.20 -0.25
N GLY A 13 7.71 6.61 0.75
CA GLY A 13 7.27 5.38 1.41
C GLY A 13 7.63 4.09 0.65
N GLY A 14 7.14 2.95 1.16
CA GLY A 14 7.38 1.65 0.55
C GLY A 14 6.56 1.40 -0.72
N LYS A 15 6.94 0.37 -1.48
CA LYS A 15 6.23 -0.06 -2.70
C LYS A 15 4.74 -0.33 -2.40
N PRO A 16 3.79 0.42 -3.00
CA PRO A 16 2.37 0.23 -2.74
C PRO A 16 1.87 -1.10 -3.29
N PHE A 17 0.78 -1.62 -2.72
CA PHE A 17 0.10 -2.81 -3.22
C PHE A 17 -0.95 -2.45 -4.28
N ALA A 18 -1.09 -3.29 -5.31
CA ALA A 18 -2.14 -3.14 -6.31
C ALA A 18 -2.49 -4.51 -6.92
N MET A 19 -3.70 -4.64 -7.45
CA MET A 19 -4.12 -5.82 -8.21
C MET A 19 -4.00 -5.56 -9.71
N LEU A 20 -3.35 -6.46 -10.46
CA LEU A 20 -3.31 -6.37 -11.92
C LEU A 20 -4.64 -6.83 -12.51
N VAL A 21 -5.41 -5.86 -13.04
CA VAL A 21 -6.75 -6.13 -13.58
C VAL A 21 -6.79 -6.27 -15.10
N ARG A 22 -5.83 -5.68 -15.83
CA ARG A 22 -5.68 -5.79 -17.28
C ARG A 22 -4.22 -5.73 -17.74
N GLY A 23 -3.91 -6.45 -18.81
CA GLY A 23 -2.60 -6.39 -19.48
C GLY A 23 -1.47 -7.00 -18.65
N GLU A 24 -0.29 -6.40 -18.74
CA GLU A 24 0.96 -6.88 -18.13
C GLU A 24 1.67 -5.72 -17.41
N ASP A 25 2.29 -5.97 -16.25
CA ASP A 25 3.18 -5.02 -15.58
C ASP A 25 4.65 -5.35 -15.86
N ARG A 26 5.34 -4.45 -16.59
CA ARG A 26 6.79 -4.52 -16.87
C ARG A 26 7.62 -3.50 -16.10
N ARG A 27 6.99 -2.75 -15.19
CA ARG A 27 7.65 -1.68 -14.42
C ARG A 27 7.95 -2.11 -13.01
N GLY A 28 7.10 -2.96 -12.43
CA GLY A 28 7.29 -3.43 -11.07
C GLY A 28 7.31 -2.28 -10.07
N ASN A 29 6.46 -1.26 -10.27
CA ASN A 29 6.28 -0.15 -9.33
C ASN A 29 5.36 -0.50 -8.15
N PHE A 30 4.59 -1.59 -8.28
CA PHE A 30 3.66 -2.09 -7.26
C PHE A 30 4.06 -3.49 -6.78
N THR A 31 3.70 -3.84 -5.54
CA THR A 31 3.63 -5.23 -5.11
C THR A 31 2.28 -5.76 -5.57
N LEU A 32 2.28 -6.69 -6.53
CA LEU A 32 1.04 -7.21 -7.09
C LEU A 32 0.37 -8.17 -6.10
N THR A 33 -0.91 -7.96 -5.89
CA THR A 33 -1.76 -8.83 -5.08
C THR A 33 -2.43 -9.84 -5.99
N GLU A 34 -2.71 -11.03 -5.45
CA GLU A 34 -3.49 -12.02 -6.16
C GLU A 34 -4.94 -11.54 -6.34
N ARG A 35 -5.62 -12.13 -7.32
CA ARG A 35 -7.07 -11.97 -7.43
C ARG A 35 -7.74 -12.78 -6.32
N PRO A 36 -8.83 -12.26 -5.72
CA PRO A 36 -9.64 -13.06 -4.81
C PRO A 36 -10.07 -14.37 -5.49
N GLN A 37 -9.97 -15.48 -4.77
CA GLN A 37 -10.47 -16.78 -5.21
C GLN A 37 -11.78 -17.06 -4.47
N GLY A 38 -12.87 -17.22 -5.23
CA GLY A 38 -14.21 -17.45 -4.66
C GLY A 38 -14.85 -16.20 -4.08
N ASP A 39 -16.14 -16.32 -3.74
CA ASP A 39 -16.96 -15.22 -3.21
C ASP A 39 -16.67 -14.96 -1.72
N ASP A 40 -16.13 -15.97 -1.04
CA ASP A 40 -15.86 -16.06 0.39
C ASP A 40 -14.39 -15.77 0.75
N GLY A 41 -13.49 -15.69 -0.24
CA GLY A 41 -12.16 -15.10 -0.06
C GLY A 41 -11.22 -15.82 0.91
N MET A 42 -11.55 -17.05 1.34
CA MET A 42 -10.83 -17.84 2.34
C MET A 42 -9.36 -18.07 1.99
N ALA A 43 -9.03 -18.19 0.70
CA ALA A 43 -7.64 -18.30 0.22
C ALA A 43 -6.82 -17.01 0.39
N GLY A 44 -7.48 -15.85 0.57
CA GLY A 44 -6.86 -14.53 0.67
C GLY A 44 -6.66 -14.00 2.09
N GLU A 45 -7.12 -14.71 3.14
CA GLU A 45 -7.08 -14.23 4.53
C GLU A 45 -5.64 -13.98 5.03
N GLY A 46 -4.70 -14.85 4.70
CA GLY A 46 -3.28 -14.67 5.05
C GLY A 46 -2.68 -13.39 4.44
N PHE A 47 -3.00 -13.12 3.17
CA PHE A 47 -2.57 -11.92 2.48
C PHE A 47 -3.21 -10.64 3.07
N HIS A 48 -4.47 -10.72 3.49
CA HIS A 48 -5.16 -9.61 4.14
C HIS A 48 -4.46 -9.20 5.45
N GLY A 49 -4.03 -10.17 6.25
CA GLY A 49 -3.26 -9.92 7.48
C GLY A 49 -1.94 -9.18 7.22
N GLU A 50 -1.16 -9.63 6.24
CA GLU A 50 0.10 -8.99 5.85
C GLU A 50 -0.11 -7.55 5.36
N LEU A 51 -1.17 -7.32 4.57
CA LEU A 51 -1.52 -5.99 4.07
C LEU A 51 -1.82 -5.02 5.22
N LEU A 52 -2.64 -5.45 6.18
CA LEU A 52 -2.98 -4.64 7.36
C LEU A 52 -1.75 -4.33 8.21
N GLN A 53 -0.88 -5.31 8.44
CA GLN A 53 0.36 -5.13 9.20
C GLN A 53 1.24 -4.04 8.57
N ARG A 54 1.38 -4.07 7.24
CA ARG A 54 2.21 -3.10 6.50
C ARG A 54 1.60 -1.70 6.50
N VAL A 55 0.27 -1.59 6.42
CA VAL A 55 -0.43 -0.30 6.57
C VAL A 55 -0.22 0.27 7.97
N HIS A 56 -0.37 -0.54 9.03
CA HIS A 56 -0.12 -0.11 10.40
C HIS A 56 1.31 0.37 10.61
N GLN A 57 2.31 -0.35 10.08
CA GLN A 57 3.71 0.08 10.14
C GLN A 57 3.95 1.41 9.41
N ALA A 58 3.36 1.60 8.24
CA ALA A 58 3.49 2.85 7.48
C ALA A 58 2.87 4.04 8.24
N ILE A 59 1.71 3.84 8.88
CA ILE A 59 1.06 4.85 9.71
C ILE A 59 1.92 5.16 10.94
N ALA A 60 2.41 4.14 11.65
CA ALA A 60 3.26 4.32 12.83
C ALA A 60 4.55 5.09 12.50
N ALA A 61 5.21 4.77 11.39
CA ALA A 61 6.41 5.48 10.92
C ALA A 61 6.11 6.94 10.53
N ALA A 62 4.94 7.21 9.93
CA ALA A 62 4.53 8.58 9.61
C ALA A 62 4.28 9.40 10.89
N SER A 63 3.66 8.80 11.92
CA SER A 63 3.39 9.45 13.20
C SER A 63 4.67 9.73 13.99
N SER A 64 5.67 8.85 13.94
CA SER A 64 6.95 9.08 14.63
C SER A 64 7.88 10.09 13.94
N SER A 65 7.61 10.41 12.67
CA SER A 65 8.43 11.33 11.86
C SER A 65 7.95 12.78 11.91
N GLN A 66 6.89 13.10 12.67
CA GLN A 66 6.41 14.49 12.82
C GLN A 66 7.36 15.28 13.73
N PRO A 67 8.04 16.35 13.24
CA PRO A 67 8.84 17.20 14.11
C PRO A 67 7.93 17.89 15.12
N ALA A 68 8.39 17.93 16.38
CA ALA A 68 7.69 18.60 17.47
C ALA A 68 7.26 20.01 17.02
N ARG A 69 5.94 20.26 17.02
CA ARG A 69 5.36 21.60 16.80
C ARG A 69 6.13 22.58 17.69
N ARG A 70 6.96 23.44 17.09
CA ARG A 70 7.57 24.56 17.80
C ARG A 70 6.44 25.43 18.32
N LYS A 71 6.36 25.60 19.64
CA LYS A 71 5.46 26.58 20.26
C LYS A 71 5.85 27.97 19.75
N PRO A 72 4.89 28.88 19.49
CA PRO A 72 5.21 30.26 19.19
C PRO A 72 5.99 30.86 20.36
N ILE A 73 7.03 31.61 20.04
CA ILE A 73 7.77 32.45 20.98
C ILE A 73 6.90 33.70 21.16
N ASP A 74 6.48 33.97 22.40
CA ASP A 74 5.80 35.21 22.80
C ASP A 74 6.77 36.41 22.77
#